data_AF-A0A3M7NUS0-F1
#
_entry.id   AF-A0A3M7NUS0-F1
#
_cell.length_a   1.000
_cell.length_b   1.000
_cell.length_c   1.000
_cell.angle_alpha   90.00
_cell.angle_beta   90.00
_cell.angle_gamma   90.00
#
_symmetry.space_group_name_H-M   'P 1'
#
loop_
_entity.id
_entity.type
_entity.pdbx_description
1 polymer ?
#
loop_
_entity_poly.entity_id
_entity_poly.type
_entity_poly.pdbx_seq_one_letter_code
_entity_poly.pdbx_strand_id
1 'polypeptide(L)'
;MKLIVAGSTGLVGKEVVRQALANPAVTSVVALARREENYEAGPGGDKSKLVPAIVPNFSVYDDEVKEKLADADAVIWTVAITPSKSIGQDPEEVKRVCDDFTFLGLDAITSARKNKTTPLRFLYISGLLASRDKSVIPDSVPKEILPYLHMRCDIVNKLVARAEKRPEQINLLEVRPGLITYPGIQLSERTKIYPQIPLQQLSAALLDQVINGYEKDPLHHEDLVRVGEKALHNTS
;
A
#
# COMPACT_ATOMS: atom_id res chain seq x y z
N MET A 1 -1.35 5.62 -17.01
CA MET A 1 -0.94 4.33 -16.41
C MET A 1 -2.15 3.62 -15.82
N LYS A 2 -2.12 2.29 -15.77
CA LYS A 2 -3.11 1.45 -15.08
C LYS A 2 -2.60 1.12 -13.67
N LEU A 3 -3.31 1.60 -12.66
CA LEU A 3 -2.94 1.46 -11.24
C LEU A 3 -3.89 0.50 -10.54
N ILE A 4 -3.35 -0.47 -9.80
CA ILE A 4 -4.11 -1.26 -8.83
C ILE A 4 -3.97 -0.63 -7.45
N VAL A 5 -5.10 -0.46 -6.75
CA VAL A 5 -5.12 -0.10 -5.33
C VAL A 5 -5.68 -1.29 -4.55
N ALA A 6 -4.81 -2.09 -3.93
CA ALA A 6 -5.20 -3.26 -3.17
C ALA A 6 -5.54 -2.86 -1.73
N GLY A 7 -6.69 -3.33 -1.22
CA GLY A 7 -7.24 -2.83 0.03
C GLY A 7 -7.94 -1.48 -0.13
N SER A 8 -8.47 -1.20 -1.33
CA SER A 8 -9.08 0.08 -1.70
C SER A 8 -10.23 0.52 -0.79
N THR A 9 -10.87 -0.37 -0.04
CA THR A 9 -11.91 -0.03 0.96
C THR A 9 -11.37 0.52 2.28
N GLY A 10 -10.06 0.39 2.54
CA GLY A 10 -9.41 0.91 3.74
C GLY A 10 -9.19 2.42 3.70
N LEU A 11 -8.78 3.00 4.82
CA LEU A 11 -8.55 4.44 4.98
C LEU A 11 -7.62 5.01 3.90
N VAL A 12 -6.41 4.45 3.79
CA VAL A 12 -5.41 4.87 2.78
C VAL A 12 -5.88 4.51 1.38
N GLY A 13 -6.40 3.29 1.18
CA GLY A 13 -6.88 2.84 -0.12
C GLY A 13 -7.94 3.75 -0.72
N LYS A 14 -8.91 4.20 0.07
CA LYS A 14 -9.97 5.13 -0.39
C LYS A 14 -9.40 6.46 -0.83
N GLU A 15 -8.49 7.05 -0.06
CA GLU A 15 -7.88 8.33 -0.41
C GLU A 15 -6.98 8.22 -1.66
N VAL A 16 -6.21 7.13 -1.78
CA VAL A 16 -5.41 6.86 -2.98
C VAL A 16 -6.32 6.73 -4.21
N VAL A 17 -7.45 6.00 -4.13
CA VAL A 17 -8.43 5.94 -5.23
C VAL A 17 -8.97 7.33 -5.55
N ARG A 18 -9.39 8.10 -4.54
CA ARG A 18 -9.95 9.45 -4.71
C ARG A 18 -9.01 10.37 -5.48
N GLN A 19 -7.73 10.40 -5.11
CA GLN A 19 -6.71 11.20 -5.77
C GLN A 19 -6.33 10.63 -7.16
N ALA A 20 -6.23 9.31 -7.30
CA ALA A 20 -5.90 8.67 -8.57
C ALA A 20 -6.94 8.97 -9.67
N LEU A 21 -8.23 8.97 -9.33
CA LEU A 21 -9.31 9.30 -10.26
C LEU A 21 -9.20 10.76 -10.78
N ALA A 22 -8.64 11.67 -9.97
CA ALA A 22 -8.36 13.06 -10.34
C ALA A 22 -7.04 13.26 -11.08
N ASN A 23 -6.14 12.29 -11.06
CA ASN A 23 -4.83 12.44 -11.68
C ASN A 23 -4.88 12.11 -13.19
N PRO A 24 -4.43 13.02 -14.09
CA PRO A 24 -4.45 12.78 -15.53
C PRO A 24 -3.44 11.73 -16.00
N ALA A 25 -2.36 11.49 -15.25
CA ALA A 25 -1.39 10.44 -15.57
C ALA A 25 -1.94 9.04 -15.29
N VAL A 26 -3.01 8.93 -14.49
CA VAL A 26 -3.72 7.67 -14.22
C VAL A 26 -4.94 7.57 -15.13
N THR A 27 -4.93 6.55 -15.97
CA THR A 27 -5.97 6.31 -17.00
C THR A 27 -6.93 5.19 -16.61
N SER A 28 -6.54 4.34 -15.65
CA SER A 28 -7.40 3.29 -15.09
C SER A 28 -7.00 3.00 -13.65
N VAL A 29 -7.98 2.89 -12.76
CA VAL A 29 -7.82 2.58 -11.33
C VAL A 29 -8.56 1.29 -11.01
N VAL A 30 -7.82 0.19 -10.87
CA VAL A 30 -8.38 -1.09 -10.43
C VAL A 30 -8.50 -1.08 -8.91
N ALA A 31 -9.71 -0.91 -8.41
CA ALA A 31 -10.02 -0.90 -6.99
C ALA A 31 -10.19 -2.35 -6.51
N LEU A 32 -9.11 -2.94 -5.99
CA LEU A 32 -9.07 -4.33 -5.55
C LEU A 32 -9.46 -4.45 -4.07
N ALA A 33 -10.63 -5.03 -3.79
CA ALA A 33 -11.20 -5.11 -2.44
C ALA A 33 -11.99 -6.40 -2.21
N ARG A 34 -12.28 -6.71 -0.93
CA ARG A 34 -13.11 -7.87 -0.55
C ARG A 34 -14.61 -7.68 -0.74
N ARG A 35 -15.04 -6.43 -0.95
CA ARG A 35 -16.44 -6.03 -1.05
C ARG A 35 -16.57 -4.77 -1.87
N GLU A 36 -17.79 -4.51 -2.33
CA GLU A 36 -18.15 -3.27 -3.02
C GLU A 36 -17.96 -2.04 -2.14
N GLU A 37 -17.79 -0.90 -2.81
CA GLU A 37 -17.59 0.40 -2.21
C GLU A 37 -17.97 1.50 -3.19
N ASN A 38 -18.54 2.58 -2.66
CA ASN A 38 -18.87 3.75 -3.46
C ASN A 38 -17.72 4.76 -3.36
N TYR A 39 -16.79 4.68 -4.33
CA TYR A 39 -15.63 5.56 -4.35
C TYR A 39 -16.01 6.98 -4.77
N GLU A 40 -15.46 7.94 -4.04
CA GLU A 40 -15.48 9.35 -4.44
C GLU A 40 -14.28 9.65 -5.33
N ALA A 41 -14.46 10.58 -6.27
CA ALA A 41 -13.36 11.15 -7.02
C ALA A 41 -13.01 12.51 -6.39
N GLY A 42 -11.74 12.90 -6.45
CA GLY A 42 -11.35 14.26 -6.07
C GLY A 42 -11.95 15.31 -7.02
N PRO A 43 -11.81 16.60 -6.68
CA PRO A 43 -12.19 17.69 -7.58
C PRO A 43 -11.59 17.50 -8.98
N GLY A 44 -12.42 17.67 -10.03
CA GLY A 44 -12.00 17.43 -11.42
C GLY A 44 -11.75 15.95 -11.77
N GLY A 45 -12.09 15.02 -10.88
CA GLY A 45 -11.85 13.60 -11.09
C GLY A 45 -12.89 12.89 -11.94
N ASP A 46 -12.43 11.84 -12.61
CA ASP A 46 -13.21 11.07 -13.57
C ASP A 46 -13.43 9.66 -13.04
N LYS A 47 -14.67 9.38 -12.63
CA LYS A 47 -15.06 8.05 -12.13
C LYS A 47 -15.08 6.97 -13.22
N SER A 48 -15.10 7.32 -14.50
CA SER A 48 -15.07 6.33 -15.60
C SER A 48 -13.76 5.54 -15.66
N LYS A 49 -12.69 6.07 -15.05
CA LYS A 49 -11.40 5.38 -14.88
C LYS A 49 -11.47 4.19 -13.90
N LEU A 50 -12.50 4.16 -13.04
CA LEU A 50 -12.61 3.18 -11.96
C LEU A 50 -13.00 1.81 -12.51
N VAL A 51 -12.25 0.78 -12.10
CA VAL A 51 -12.53 -0.62 -12.41
C VAL A 51 -12.63 -1.40 -11.10
N PRO A 52 -13.84 -1.72 -10.61
CA PRO A 52 -14.00 -2.53 -9.41
C PRO A 52 -13.53 -3.97 -9.62
N ALA A 53 -12.65 -4.47 -8.75
CA ALA A 53 -12.22 -5.86 -8.70
C ALA A 53 -12.50 -6.45 -7.32
N ILE A 54 -13.55 -7.27 -7.23
CA ILE A 54 -14.02 -7.83 -5.96
C ILE A 54 -13.41 -9.21 -5.76
N VAL A 55 -12.63 -9.36 -4.70
CA VAL A 55 -11.95 -10.60 -4.30
C VAL A 55 -12.33 -10.90 -2.85
N PRO A 56 -13.46 -11.58 -2.60
CA PRO A 56 -13.96 -11.83 -1.24
C PRO A 56 -12.93 -12.52 -0.34
N ASN A 57 -12.13 -13.41 -0.95
CA ASN A 57 -11.01 -14.08 -0.33
C ASN A 57 -9.73 -13.84 -1.15
N PHE A 58 -8.77 -13.10 -0.60
CA PHE A 58 -7.49 -12.78 -1.25
C PHE A 58 -6.57 -14.01 -1.44
N SER A 59 -7.01 -15.21 -1.09
CA SER A 59 -6.37 -16.46 -1.50
C SER A 59 -6.81 -16.97 -2.88
N VAL A 60 -7.90 -16.44 -3.46
CA VAL A 60 -8.47 -16.93 -4.71
C VAL A 60 -8.78 -15.77 -5.65
N TYR A 61 -8.12 -15.77 -6.80
CA TYR A 61 -8.35 -14.80 -7.88
C TYR A 61 -8.94 -15.56 -9.06
N ASP A 62 -10.20 -15.29 -9.39
CA ASP A 62 -10.83 -15.84 -10.59
C ASP A 62 -10.31 -15.16 -11.86
N ASP A 63 -10.73 -15.66 -13.01
CA ASP A 63 -10.23 -15.18 -14.29
C ASP A 63 -10.76 -13.79 -14.65
N GLU A 64 -11.97 -13.42 -14.20
CA GLU A 64 -12.52 -12.07 -14.38
C GLU A 64 -11.67 -11.03 -13.64
N VAL A 65 -11.28 -11.33 -12.40
CA VAL A 65 -10.38 -10.48 -11.63
C VAL A 65 -9.01 -10.44 -12.27
N LYS A 66 -8.43 -11.57 -12.69
CA LYS A 66 -7.13 -11.58 -13.36
C LYS A 66 -7.12 -10.74 -14.64
N GLU A 67 -8.20 -10.76 -15.42
CA GLU A 67 -8.36 -9.90 -16.60
C GLU A 67 -8.33 -8.42 -16.22
N LYS A 68 -9.03 -8.03 -15.14
CA LYS A 68 -8.97 -6.66 -14.61
C LYS A 68 -7.57 -6.28 -14.13
N LEU A 69 -6.80 -7.23 -13.57
CA LEU A 69 -5.41 -7.01 -13.10
C LEU A 69 -4.39 -7.03 -14.25
N ALA A 70 -4.73 -7.58 -15.41
CA ALA A 70 -3.86 -7.67 -16.56
C ALA A 70 -3.36 -6.27 -16.96
N ASP A 71 -2.13 -6.22 -17.47
CA ASP A 71 -1.50 -4.99 -17.96
C ASP A 71 -1.34 -3.83 -16.96
N ALA A 72 -1.56 -4.07 -15.65
CA ALA A 72 -1.30 -3.06 -14.64
C ALA A 72 0.17 -2.60 -14.67
N ASP A 73 0.41 -1.30 -14.52
CA ASP A 73 1.75 -0.73 -14.50
C ASP A 73 2.30 -0.66 -13.07
N ALA A 74 1.43 -0.48 -12.08
CA ALA A 74 1.78 -0.41 -10.68
C ALA A 74 0.68 -0.92 -9.75
N VAL A 75 1.07 -1.23 -8.52
CA VAL A 75 0.21 -1.58 -7.39
C VAL A 75 0.61 -0.74 -6.19
N ILE A 76 -0.37 -0.15 -5.52
CA ILE A 76 -0.23 0.32 -4.14
C ILE A 76 -0.92 -0.69 -3.23
N TRP A 77 -0.13 -1.42 -2.43
CA TRP A 77 -0.62 -2.48 -1.56
C TRP A 77 -0.92 -1.96 -0.15
N THR A 78 -2.20 -1.83 0.18
CA THR A 78 -2.67 -1.31 1.48
C THR A 78 -3.36 -2.37 2.36
N VAL A 79 -3.36 -3.64 1.93
CA VAL A 79 -3.96 -4.74 2.68
C VAL A 79 -3.10 -5.07 3.91
N ALA A 80 -3.64 -4.81 5.10
CA ALA A 80 -3.05 -5.19 6.37
C ALA A 80 -4.09 -5.13 7.49
N ILE A 81 -3.80 -5.80 8.60
CA ILE A 81 -4.40 -5.48 9.92
C ILE A 81 -3.52 -4.42 10.56
N THR A 82 -4.11 -3.35 11.12
CA THR A 82 -3.32 -2.29 11.78
C THR A 82 -2.73 -2.78 13.11
N PRO A 83 -1.62 -2.21 13.60
CA PRO A 83 -1.01 -2.63 14.86
C PRO A 83 -1.99 -2.65 16.04
N SER A 84 -2.84 -1.62 16.15
CA SER A 84 -3.86 -1.56 17.20
C SER A 84 -4.94 -2.64 17.09
N LYS A 85 -5.23 -3.10 15.87
CA LYS A 85 -6.23 -4.13 15.61
C LYS A 85 -5.66 -5.53 15.67
N SER A 86 -4.34 -5.72 15.64
CA SER A 86 -3.72 -7.04 15.76
C SER A 86 -3.60 -7.50 17.21
N ILE A 87 -3.60 -6.57 18.18
CA ILE A 87 -3.60 -6.90 19.60
C ILE A 87 -4.87 -7.71 19.92
N GLY A 88 -4.67 -8.91 20.50
CA GLY A 88 -5.75 -9.80 20.89
C GLY A 88 -6.44 -10.53 19.74
N GLN A 89 -5.98 -10.37 18.49
CA GLN A 89 -6.40 -11.21 17.38
C GLN A 89 -5.61 -12.52 17.36
N ASP A 90 -6.17 -13.52 16.67
CA ASP A 90 -5.46 -14.75 16.34
C ASP A 90 -4.20 -14.42 15.50
N PRO A 91 -2.99 -14.79 15.97
CA PRO A 91 -1.75 -14.57 15.22
C PRO A 91 -1.76 -15.19 13.81
N GLU A 92 -2.43 -16.33 13.62
CA GLU A 92 -2.53 -16.97 12.31
C GLU A 92 -3.37 -16.13 11.36
N GLU A 93 -4.48 -15.55 11.82
CA GLU A 93 -5.29 -14.63 11.03
C GLU A 93 -4.52 -13.36 10.66
N VAL A 94 -3.79 -12.78 11.63
CA VAL A 94 -2.97 -11.58 11.39
C VAL A 94 -1.90 -11.87 10.34
N LYS A 95 -1.23 -13.03 10.45
CA LYS A 95 -0.26 -13.47 9.46
C LYS A 95 -0.93 -13.71 8.11
N ARG A 96 -2.05 -14.41 8.05
CA ARG A 96 -2.79 -14.71 6.80
C ARG A 96 -3.13 -13.43 6.03
N VAL A 97 -3.62 -12.41 6.73
CA VAL A 97 -3.99 -11.13 6.10
C VAL A 97 -2.77 -10.30 5.70
N CYS A 98 -1.73 -10.24 6.54
CA CYS A 98 -0.58 -9.38 6.30
C CYS A 98 0.47 -10.00 5.36
N ASP A 99 0.74 -11.30 5.50
CA ASP A 99 1.77 -12.06 4.80
C ASP A 99 1.14 -12.79 3.61
N ASP A 100 0.28 -13.79 3.86
CA ASP A 100 -0.16 -14.73 2.81
C ASP A 100 -0.92 -14.00 1.69
N PHE A 101 -1.86 -13.12 2.03
CA PHE A 101 -2.57 -12.31 1.03
C PHE A 101 -1.66 -11.39 0.22
N THR A 102 -0.57 -10.88 0.81
CA THR A 102 0.41 -10.05 0.09
C THR A 102 1.08 -10.85 -1.01
N PHE A 103 1.56 -12.05 -0.70
CA PHE A 103 2.25 -12.89 -1.68
C PHE A 103 1.31 -13.53 -2.70
N LEU A 104 0.12 -13.99 -2.26
CA LEU A 104 -0.90 -14.53 -3.17
C LEU A 104 -1.41 -13.45 -4.14
N GLY A 105 -1.61 -12.23 -3.67
CA GLY A 105 -1.98 -11.10 -4.52
C GLY A 105 -0.87 -10.69 -5.50
N LEU A 106 0.37 -10.60 -5.02
CA LEU A 106 1.52 -10.32 -5.87
C LEU A 106 1.68 -11.40 -6.97
N ASP A 107 1.52 -12.67 -6.62
CA ASP A 107 1.57 -13.80 -7.55
C ASP A 107 0.44 -13.75 -8.58
N ALA A 108 -0.78 -13.45 -8.15
CA ALA A 108 -1.92 -13.29 -9.05
C ALA A 108 -1.70 -12.15 -10.06
N ILE A 109 -1.22 -10.99 -9.58
CA ILE A 109 -0.98 -9.81 -10.41
C ILE A 109 0.17 -10.05 -11.40
N THR A 110 1.30 -10.55 -10.92
CA THR A 110 2.45 -10.86 -11.79
C THR A 110 2.10 -11.93 -12.81
N SER A 111 1.33 -12.95 -12.43
CA SER A 111 0.85 -14.00 -13.35
C SER A 111 -0.17 -13.50 -14.36
N ALA A 112 -0.95 -12.45 -14.06
CA ALA A 112 -1.87 -11.82 -15.00
C ALA A 112 -1.16 -10.92 -16.02
N ARG A 113 0.04 -10.41 -15.70
CA ARG A 113 0.84 -9.50 -16.53
C ARG A 113 1.76 -10.21 -17.53
N LYS A 114 1.37 -11.37 -18.07
CA LYS A 114 2.25 -12.22 -18.92
C LYS A 114 2.80 -11.51 -20.16
N ASN A 115 2.08 -10.52 -20.67
CA ASN A 115 2.42 -9.79 -21.89
C ASN A 115 3.21 -8.48 -21.62
N LYS A 116 3.39 -8.09 -20.35
CA LYS A 116 4.17 -6.90 -19.97
C LYS A 116 5.64 -7.25 -19.84
N THR A 117 6.48 -6.52 -20.58
CA THR A 117 7.94 -6.64 -20.53
C THR A 117 8.57 -5.73 -19.48
N THR A 118 7.81 -4.79 -18.91
CA THR A 118 8.27 -3.90 -17.85
C THR A 118 7.97 -4.47 -16.47
N PRO A 119 8.89 -4.32 -15.49
CA PRO A 119 8.63 -4.73 -14.12
C PRO A 119 7.39 -4.05 -13.53
N LEU A 120 6.63 -4.77 -12.71
CA LEU A 120 5.53 -4.21 -11.92
C LEU A 120 6.11 -3.27 -10.86
N ARG A 121 5.68 -2.01 -10.85
CA ARG A 121 5.94 -1.10 -9.73
C ARG A 121 5.08 -1.50 -8.53
N PHE A 122 5.65 -2.25 -7.58
CA PHE A 122 4.95 -2.74 -6.39
C PHE A 122 5.34 -1.89 -5.17
N LEU A 123 4.42 -1.01 -4.73
CA LEU A 123 4.59 -0.20 -3.53
C LEU A 123 3.93 -0.89 -2.34
N TYR A 124 4.71 -1.16 -1.28
CA TYR A 124 4.26 -1.83 -0.07
C TYR A 124 4.40 -0.93 1.17
N ILE A 125 3.32 -0.81 1.96
CA ILE A 125 3.30 0.00 3.19
C ILE A 125 3.64 -0.89 4.39
N SER A 126 4.86 -0.76 4.96
CA SER A 126 5.32 -1.58 6.09
C SER A 126 5.03 -0.93 7.46
N GLY A 127 5.17 0.40 7.55
CA GLY A 127 4.92 1.21 8.75
C GLY A 127 6.20 1.67 9.46
N LEU A 128 6.12 2.74 10.24
CA LEU A 128 7.24 3.51 10.81
C LEU A 128 8.39 2.65 11.37
N LEU A 129 8.07 1.66 12.21
CA LEU A 129 9.06 0.89 12.95
C LEU A 129 9.49 -0.39 12.23
N ALA A 130 8.90 -0.71 11.08
CA ALA A 130 9.33 -1.86 10.30
C ALA A 130 10.74 -1.61 9.78
N SER A 131 11.58 -2.64 9.80
CA SER A 131 12.97 -2.57 9.37
C SER A 131 13.44 -3.89 8.78
N ARG A 132 14.30 -3.80 7.77
CA ARG A 132 15.00 -4.95 7.19
C ARG A 132 16.00 -5.56 8.17
N ASP A 133 16.55 -4.72 9.03
CA ASP A 133 17.34 -5.13 10.19
C ASP A 133 16.44 -5.10 11.45
N LYS A 134 16.14 -6.27 12.00
CA LYS A 134 15.31 -6.37 13.21
C LYS A 134 16.02 -5.92 14.48
N SER A 135 17.36 -5.81 14.47
CA SER A 135 18.14 -5.40 15.65
C SER A 135 18.00 -3.91 15.98
N VAL A 136 17.53 -3.11 15.03
CA VAL A 136 17.28 -1.67 15.22
C VAL A 136 15.87 -1.35 15.73
N ILE A 137 15.04 -2.37 16.01
CA ILE A 137 13.74 -2.17 16.67
C ILE A 137 14.00 -1.67 18.10
N PRO A 138 13.46 -0.50 18.51
CA PRO A 138 13.71 0.03 19.84
C PRO A 138 13.14 -0.87 20.96
N ASP A 139 13.89 -1.04 22.04
CA ASP A 139 13.44 -1.78 23.23
C ASP A 139 12.19 -1.16 23.90
N SER A 140 11.88 0.10 23.58
CA SER A 140 10.68 0.81 24.05
C SER A 140 9.39 0.38 23.35
N VAL A 141 9.46 -0.44 22.30
CA VAL A 141 8.27 -0.98 21.63
C VAL A 141 7.50 -1.90 22.60
N PRO A 142 6.19 -1.69 22.79
CA PRO A 142 5.38 -2.54 23.65
C PRO A 142 5.46 -4.02 23.24
N LYS A 143 5.61 -4.91 24.23
CA LYS A 143 5.77 -6.36 24.00
C LYS A 143 4.59 -6.97 23.23
N GLU A 144 3.39 -6.41 23.39
CA GLU A 144 2.18 -6.86 22.70
C GLU A 144 2.21 -6.55 21.19
N ILE A 145 2.97 -5.53 20.77
CA ILE A 145 3.13 -5.12 19.37
C ILE A 145 4.31 -5.82 18.70
N LEU A 146 5.30 -6.27 19.49
CA LEU A 146 6.55 -6.82 18.96
C LEU A 146 6.36 -8.01 18.00
N PRO A 147 5.48 -9.00 18.25
CA PRO A 147 5.24 -10.09 17.29
C PRO A 147 4.69 -9.59 15.96
N TYR A 148 3.75 -8.63 15.98
CA TYR A 148 3.23 -7.99 14.78
C TYR A 148 4.37 -7.28 14.02
N LEU A 149 5.21 -6.52 14.74
CA LEU A 149 6.30 -5.78 14.12
C LEU A 149 7.33 -6.71 13.46
N HIS A 150 7.75 -7.77 14.14
CA HIS A 150 8.66 -8.77 13.58
C HIS A 150 8.08 -9.42 12.32
N MET A 151 6.78 -9.74 12.33
CA MET A 151 6.09 -10.26 11.15
C MET A 151 6.09 -9.27 9.99
N ARG A 152 5.86 -7.97 10.23
CA ARG A 152 5.96 -6.93 9.19
C ARG A 152 7.37 -6.83 8.62
N CYS A 153 8.40 -6.90 9.47
CA CYS A 153 9.80 -6.94 9.03
C CYS A 153 10.11 -8.17 8.15
N ASP A 154 9.58 -9.34 8.52
CA ASP A 154 9.76 -10.56 7.72
C ASP A 154 9.13 -10.46 6.34
N ILE A 155 7.92 -9.87 6.24
CA ILE A 155 7.28 -9.66 4.93
C ILE A 155 8.13 -8.74 4.05
N VAL A 156 8.66 -7.65 4.60
CA VAL A 156 9.55 -6.74 3.87
C VAL A 156 10.77 -7.49 3.36
N ASN A 157 11.45 -8.26 4.21
CA ASN A 157 12.64 -9.02 3.81
C ASN A 157 12.32 -10.06 2.72
N LYS A 158 11.17 -10.75 2.82
CA LYS A 158 10.70 -11.67 1.78
C LYS A 158 10.40 -10.96 0.46
N LEU A 159 9.79 -9.77 0.49
CA LEU A 159 9.51 -8.95 -0.70
C LEU A 159 10.81 -8.49 -1.37
N VAL A 160 11.78 -7.99 -0.59
CA VAL A 160 13.11 -7.58 -1.09
C VAL A 160 13.80 -8.76 -1.77
N ALA A 161 13.89 -9.90 -1.08
CA ALA A 161 14.52 -11.09 -1.65
C ALA A 161 13.81 -11.59 -2.92
N ARG A 162 12.49 -11.38 -3.05
CA ARG A 162 11.73 -11.72 -4.26
C ARG A 162 12.01 -10.76 -5.41
N ALA A 163 12.08 -9.46 -5.13
CA ALA A 163 12.41 -8.44 -6.13
C ALA A 163 13.85 -8.61 -6.64
N GLU A 164 14.82 -8.89 -5.77
CA GLU A 164 16.22 -9.16 -6.15
C GLU A 164 16.36 -10.41 -7.03
N LYS A 165 15.53 -11.43 -6.80
CA LYS A 165 15.52 -12.66 -7.61
C LYS A 165 14.81 -12.52 -8.95
N ARG A 166 13.93 -11.52 -9.08
CA ARG A 166 13.09 -11.30 -10.28
C ARG A 166 12.95 -9.80 -10.61
N PRO A 167 14.07 -9.08 -10.81
CA PRO A 167 14.05 -7.64 -11.05
C PRO A 167 13.34 -7.28 -12.36
N GLU A 168 13.24 -8.21 -13.30
CA GLU A 168 12.49 -8.08 -14.55
C GLU A 168 10.96 -8.13 -14.35
N GLN A 169 10.49 -8.73 -13.25
CA GLN A 169 9.05 -8.85 -12.96
C GLN A 169 8.57 -7.82 -11.95
N ILE A 170 9.40 -7.43 -10.97
CA ILE A 170 9.00 -6.60 -9.84
C ILE A 170 10.05 -5.52 -9.59
N ASN A 171 9.61 -4.27 -9.61
CA ASN A 171 10.31 -3.13 -9.04
C ASN A 171 9.61 -2.79 -7.71
N LEU A 172 10.29 -3.02 -6.58
CA LEU A 172 9.72 -2.87 -5.24
C LEU A 172 10.04 -1.48 -4.67
N LEU A 173 9.04 -0.87 -4.02
CA LEU A 173 9.26 0.22 -3.07
C LEU A 173 8.59 -0.11 -1.73
N GLU A 174 9.39 -0.15 -0.67
CA GLU A 174 8.90 -0.16 0.70
C GLU A 174 8.72 1.28 1.21
N VAL A 175 7.57 1.57 1.83
CA VAL A 175 7.32 2.86 2.50
C VAL A 175 7.02 2.68 3.99
N ARG A 176 7.60 3.56 4.81
CA ARG A 176 7.50 3.55 6.28
C ARG A 176 6.85 4.84 6.81
N PRO A 177 5.53 5.01 6.63
CA PRO A 177 4.85 6.17 7.16
C PRO A 177 4.83 6.17 8.68
N GLY A 178 4.86 7.37 9.26
CA GLY A 178 4.45 7.63 10.63
C GLY A 178 2.95 7.37 10.85
N LEU A 179 2.41 7.89 11.96
CA LEU A 179 0.98 7.81 12.24
C LEU A 179 0.19 8.62 11.22
N ILE A 180 -0.82 7.98 10.64
CA ILE A 180 -1.65 8.60 9.62
C ILE A 180 -2.77 9.38 10.31
N THR A 181 -2.82 10.69 10.07
CA THR A 181 -3.84 11.58 10.65
C THR A 181 -4.91 11.93 9.63
N TYR A 182 -6.15 12.10 10.09
CA TYR A 182 -7.31 12.45 9.28
C TYR A 182 -8.36 13.18 10.14
N PRO A 183 -9.29 13.95 9.55
CA PRO A 183 -10.31 14.65 10.31
C PRO A 183 -11.07 13.70 11.26
N GLY A 184 -11.07 14.01 12.55
CA GLY A 184 -11.74 13.23 13.59
C GLY A 184 -10.92 12.11 14.25
N ILE A 185 -9.67 11.85 13.81
CA ILE A 185 -8.77 10.95 14.56
C ILE A 185 -8.48 11.53 15.95
N GLN A 186 -8.53 10.69 16.98
CA GLN A 186 -8.06 11.03 18.33
C GLN A 186 -6.83 10.21 18.65
N LEU A 187 -5.69 10.88 18.85
CA LEU A 187 -4.45 10.24 19.25
C LEU A 187 -4.31 10.25 20.76
N SER A 188 -4.00 9.09 21.34
CA SER A 188 -3.62 8.99 22.75
C SER A 188 -2.28 9.69 23.01
N GLU A 189 -2.02 10.13 24.24
CA GLU A 189 -0.73 10.71 24.64
C GLU A 189 0.45 9.77 24.30
N ARG A 190 0.25 8.46 24.46
CA ARG A 190 1.27 7.45 24.12
C ARG A 190 1.61 7.39 22.63
N THR A 191 0.67 7.77 21.76
CA THR A 191 0.87 7.74 20.30
C THR A 191 1.35 9.07 19.74
N LYS A 192 1.12 10.19 20.43
CA LYS A 192 1.52 11.54 19.96
C LYS A 192 3.02 11.71 19.76
N ILE A 193 3.83 10.89 20.43
CA ILE A 193 5.29 10.91 20.32
C ILE A 193 5.81 10.44 18.96
N TYR A 194 5.01 9.69 18.20
CA TYR A 194 5.41 9.19 16.89
C TYR A 194 5.21 10.28 15.83
N PRO A 195 6.11 10.38 14.83
CA PRO A 195 5.93 11.25 13.68
C PRO A 195 4.58 11.01 12.99
N GLN A 196 3.97 12.07 12.48
CA GLN A 196 2.59 12.06 11.96
C GLN A 196 2.54 12.59 10.54
N ILE A 197 1.73 11.97 9.68
CA ILE A 197 1.51 12.41 8.30
C ILE A 197 0.00 12.47 8.00
N PRO A 198 -0.51 13.60 7.47
CA PRO A 198 -1.88 13.69 6.96
C PRO A 198 -2.16 12.64 5.88
N LEU A 199 -3.35 12.04 5.93
CA LEU A 199 -3.82 11.02 4.98
C LEU A 199 -3.70 11.49 3.51
N GLN A 200 -4.06 12.74 3.24
CA GLN A 200 -3.98 13.34 1.91
C GLN A 200 -2.54 13.43 1.43
N GLN A 201 -1.63 13.87 2.30
CA GLN A 201 -0.21 14.01 2.00
C GLN A 201 0.46 12.66 1.77
N LEU A 202 0.19 11.66 2.63
CA LEU A 202 0.68 10.31 2.42
C LEU A 202 0.22 9.79 1.06
N SER A 203 -1.08 9.87 0.76
CA SER A 203 -1.65 9.31 -0.48
C SER A 203 -1.09 9.99 -1.73
N ALA A 204 -0.84 11.30 -1.67
CA ALA A 204 -0.18 12.05 -2.73
C ALA A 204 1.26 11.56 -2.95
N ALA A 205 2.00 11.30 -1.86
CA ALA A 205 3.35 10.74 -1.94
C ALA A 205 3.36 9.34 -2.57
N LEU A 206 2.43 8.47 -2.17
CA LEU A 206 2.34 7.12 -2.74
C LEU A 206 2.05 7.16 -4.25
N LEU A 207 1.14 8.05 -4.67
CA LEU A 207 0.78 8.23 -6.08
C LEU A 207 1.93 8.80 -6.90
N ASP A 208 2.59 9.84 -6.40
CA ASP A 208 3.75 10.44 -7.06
C ASP A 208 4.81 9.37 -7.38
N GLN A 209 5.16 8.53 -6.40
CA GLN A 209 6.18 7.50 -6.56
C GLN A 209 5.79 6.42 -7.58
N VAL A 210 4.53 5.96 -7.59
CA VAL A 210 4.11 4.97 -8.60
C VAL A 210 3.92 5.57 -9.99
N ILE A 211 3.70 6.89 -10.11
CA ILE A 211 3.56 7.57 -11.41
C ILE A 211 4.94 7.91 -11.98
N ASN A 212 5.76 8.60 -11.20
CA ASN A 212 7.02 9.21 -11.64
C ASN A 212 8.24 8.30 -11.46
N GLY A 213 8.10 7.18 -10.75
CA GLY A 213 9.19 6.28 -10.42
C GLY A 213 9.70 6.48 -8.99
N TYR A 214 10.42 5.48 -8.49
CA TYR A 214 10.88 5.44 -7.11
C TYR A 214 12.19 6.21 -6.95
N GLU A 215 12.22 7.23 -6.09
CA GLU A 215 13.43 8.04 -5.89
C GLU A 215 14.53 7.30 -5.10
N LYS A 216 14.12 6.42 -4.17
CA LYS A 216 14.96 5.52 -3.39
C LYS A 216 14.09 4.46 -2.71
N ASP A 217 14.72 3.42 -2.17
CA ASP A 217 14.05 2.38 -1.39
C ASP A 217 14.87 2.04 -0.12
N PRO A 218 14.28 2.06 1.09
CA PRO A 218 12.89 2.45 1.39
C PRO A 218 12.69 3.98 1.45
N LEU A 219 11.43 4.42 1.40
CA LEU A 219 11.04 5.78 1.81
C LEU A 219 10.65 5.81 3.28
N HIS A 220 11.31 6.69 4.04
CA HIS A 220 11.01 6.94 5.44
C HIS A 220 9.93 8.03 5.57
N HIS A 221 9.44 8.22 6.79
CA HIS A 221 8.40 9.20 7.09
C HIS A 221 8.71 10.60 6.53
N GLU A 222 9.92 11.13 6.74
CA GLU A 222 10.32 12.47 6.28
C GLU A 222 10.33 12.57 4.74
N ASP A 223 10.70 11.49 4.05
CA ASP A 223 10.62 11.45 2.58
C ASP A 223 9.18 11.51 2.11
N LEU A 224 8.28 10.77 2.75
CA LEU A 224 6.86 10.75 2.41
C LEU A 224 6.20 12.12 2.66
N VAL A 225 6.59 12.82 3.73
CA VAL A 225 6.16 14.20 3.99
C VAL A 225 6.62 15.11 2.85
N ARG A 226 7.93 15.12 2.55
CA ARG A 226 8.51 15.95 1.48
C ARG A 226 7.88 15.68 0.11
N VAL A 227 7.77 14.42 -0.29
CA VAL A 227 7.22 14.02 -1.59
C VAL A 227 5.73 14.39 -1.65
N GLY A 228 4.97 14.12 -0.59
CA GLY A 228 3.54 14.43 -0.52
C GLY A 228 3.25 15.93 -0.57
N GLU A 229 4.04 16.74 0.13
CA GLU A 229 3.96 18.20 0.06
C GLU A 229 4.18 18.70 -1.36
N LYS A 230 5.27 18.26 -2.00
CA LYS A 230 5.58 18.64 -3.38
C LYS A 230 4.46 18.23 -4.35
N ALA A 231 3.94 17.02 -4.21
CA ALA A 231 2.88 16.51 -5.06
C ALA A 231 1.58 17.32 -4.94
N LEU A 232 1.19 17.70 -3.72
CA LEU A 232 -0.03 18.49 -3.47
C LEU A 232 0.08 19.94 -3.98
N HIS A 233 1.26 20.56 -3.87
CA HIS A 233 1.50 21.90 -4.42
C HIS A 233 1.40 21.93 -5.95
N ASN A 234 1.84 20.87 -6.63
CA ASN A 234 1.80 20.80 -8.10
C ASN A 234 0.37 20.55 -8.66
N THR A 235 -0.59 20.22 -7.79
CA THR A 235 -1.99 19.96 -8.17
C THR A 235 -2.95 21.10 -7.79
N SER A 236 -2.45 22.15 -7.14
CA SER A 236 -3.21 23.36 -6.75
C SER A 236 -3.10 24.44 -7.81
#